data_AF-A0A7X6PD71-F1
#
_entry.id   AF-A0A7X6PD71-F1
#
_cell.length_a   1.000
_cell.length_b   1.000
_cell.length_c   1.000
_cell.angle_alpha   90.00
_cell.angle_beta   90.00
_cell.angle_gamma   90.00
#
_symmetry.space_group_name_H-M   'P 1'
#
loop_
_entity.id
_entity.type
_entity.pdbx_description
1 polymer ?
#
loop_
_entity_poly.entity_id
_entity_poly.type
_entity_poly.pdbx_seq_one_letter_code
_entity_poly.pdbx_strand_id
1 'polypeptide(L)' 'MKERILEFLKSENKTSAQFAEEIGVQPSGISHILSGRNKPSL' A
#
# COMPACT_ATOMS: atom_id res chain seq x y z
N MET A 1 1.12 9.74 -2.42
CA MET A 1 1.77 8.60 -1.71
C MET A 1 1.36 7.24 -2.27
N LYS A 2 0.06 6.98 -2.50
CA LYS A 2 -0.44 5.76 -3.17
C LYS A 2 0.31 5.39 -4.46
N GLU A 3 0.49 6.35 -5.37
CA GLU A 3 1.10 6.10 -6.67
C GLU A 3 2.53 5.58 -6.57
N ARG A 4 3.35 6.19 -5.68
CA ARG A 4 4.73 5.73 -5.42
C ARG A 4 4.80 4.30 -4.89
N ILE A 5 3.86 3.92 -4.03
CA ILE A 5 3.78 2.56 -3.49
C ILE A 5 3.38 1.58 -4.61
N LEU A 6 2.42 1.95 -5.47
CA LEU A 6 2.03 1.11 -6.60
C LEU A 6 3.17 0.93 -7.62
N GLU A 7 3.94 1.98 -7.87
CA GLU A 7 5.07 1.94 -8.79
C GLU A 7 6.18 1.02 -8.26
N PHE A 8 6.49 1.13 -6.96
CA PHE A 8 7.41 0.23 -6.28
C PHE A 8 6.93 -1.24 -6.30
N LEU A 9 5.67 -1.49 -5.99
CA LEU A 9 5.11 -2.85 -6.02
C LEU A 9 5.22 -3.48 -7.43
N LYS A 10 5.03 -2.67 -8.48
CA LYS A 10 5.22 -3.10 -9.87
C LYS A 10 6.69 -3.36 -10.20
N SER A 11 7.60 -2.48 -9.81
CA SER A 11 9.03 -2.65 -10.09
C SER A 11 9.61 -3.89 -9.40
N GLU A 12 9.14 -4.17 -8.19
CA GLU A 12 9.57 -5.31 -7.40
C GLU A 12 8.77 -6.59 -7.69
N ASN A 13 7.74 -6.51 -8.54
CA ASN A 13 6.80 -7.59 -8.81
C ASN A 13 6.19 -8.20 -7.52
N LYS A 14 5.85 -7.34 -6.56
CA LYS A 14 5.31 -7.68 -5.24
C LYS A 14 3.83 -7.31 -5.13
N THR A 15 3.09 -8.12 -4.38
CA THR A 15 1.75 -7.76 -3.91
C THR A 15 1.84 -6.86 -2.67
N SER A 16 0.77 -6.12 -2.39
CA SER A 16 0.66 -5.29 -1.18
C SER A 16 0.79 -6.08 0.12
N ALA A 17 0.36 -7.35 0.13
CA ALA A 17 0.50 -8.24 1.28
C ALA A 17 1.95 -8.67 1.49
N GLN A 18 2.65 -9.06 0.42
CA GLN A 18 4.08 -9.41 0.48
C GLN A 18 4.93 -8.23 0.95
N PHE A 19 4.67 -7.04 0.41
CA PHE A 19 5.36 -5.84 0.85
C PHE A 19 5.09 -5.53 2.33
N ALA A 20 3.85 -5.69 2.80
CA ALA A 20 3.52 -5.46 4.20
C ALA A 20 4.25 -6.42 5.14
N GLU A 21 4.31 -7.70 4.79
CA GLU A 21 5.04 -8.72 5.53
C GLU A 21 6.54 -8.42 5.58
N GLU A 22 7.12 -8.02 4.43
CA GLU A 22 8.54 -7.70 4.29
C GLU A 22 9.00 -6.55 5.19
N ILE A 23 8.18 -5.50 5.32
CA ILE A 23 8.49 -4.35 6.18
C ILE A 23 7.94 -4.50 7.61
N GLY A 24 7.38 -5.66 7.96
CA GLY A 24 6.87 -5.95 9.30
C GLY A 24 5.63 -5.15 9.70
N VAL A 25 4.78 -4.78 8.74
CA VAL A 25 3.52 -4.07 9.00
C VAL A 25 2.31 -4.92 8.64
N GLN A 26 1.15 -4.54 9.17
CA GLN A 26 -0.09 -5.25 8.89
C GLN A 26 -0.57 -4.96 7.44
N PRO A 27 -0.95 -5.99 6.65
CA PRO A 27 -1.43 -5.82 5.27
C PRO A 27 -2.62 -4.86 5.11
N SER A 28 -3.47 -4.77 6.14
CA SER A 28 -4.60 -3.84 6.20
C SER A 28 -4.17 -2.38 6.18
N GLY A 29 -3.00 -2.05 6.75
CA GLY A 29 -2.44 -0.69 6.72
C GLY A 29 -2.05 -0.27 5.30
N ILE A 30 -1.34 -1.15 4.58
CA ILE A 30 -1.00 -0.93 3.17
C ILE A 30 -2.27 -0.85 2.30
N SER A 31 -3.24 -1.73 2.54
CA SER A 31 -4.52 -1.73 1.82
C SER A 31 -5.32 -0.43 2.03
N HIS A 32 -5.33 0.15 3.25
CA HIS A 32 -5.94 1.45 3.51
C HIS A 32 -5.27 2.60 2.75
N ILE A 33 -3.95 2.60 2.65
CA ILE A 33 -3.18 3.60 1.90
C ILE A 33 -3.48 3.47 0.39
N LEU A 34 -3.56 2.26 -0.13
CA LEU A 34 -3.82 1.97 -1.55
C LEU A 34 -5.29 2.21 -1.95
N SER A 35 -6.25 1.95 -1.06
CA SER A 35 -7.67 2.21 -1.28
C SER A 35 -8.03 3.70 -1.23
N GLY A 36 -7.12 4.57 -0.78
CA GLY A 36 -7.30 6.00 -0.85
C GLY A 36 -8.39 6.52 0.09
N ARG A 37 -8.44 6.03 1.35
CA ARG A 37 -9.21 6.68 2.44
C ARG A 37 -8.56 7.99 2.90
N ASN A 38 -8.25 8.85 1.94
CA ASN A 38 -7.95 10.26 2.16
C ASN A 38 -9.11 11.11 1.61
N LYS A 39 -10.36 10.65 1.79
CA LYS A 39 -11.52 11.54 1.79
C LYS A 39 -11.63 12.06 3.22
N PRO A 40 -11.08 13.25 3.56
CA PRO A 40 -11.65 13.99 4.66
C PRO A 40 -13.15 14.08 4.35
N SER A 41 -13.98 13.57 5.25
CA SER A 41 -15.43 13.74 5.17
C SER A 41 -15.73 15.22 4.91
N LEU A 42 -16.39 15.51 3.78
CA LEU A 42 -17.03 16.80 3.52
C LEU A 42 -18.18 17.00 4.51
#